data_AF-V5FIE2-F1
#
_entry.id   AF-V5FIE2-F1
#
_cell.length_a   1.000
_cell.length_b   1.000
_cell.length_c   1.000
_cell.angle_alpha   90.00
_cell.angle_beta   90.00
_cell.angle_gamma   90.00
#
_symmetry.space_group_name_H-M   'P 1'
#
loop_
_entity.id
_entity.type
_entity.pdbx_description
1 polymer ?
#
loop_
_entity_poly.entity_id
_entity_poly.type
_entity_poly.pdbx_seq_one_letter_code
_entity_poly.pdbx_strand_id
1 'polypeptide(L)'
;MVGGEATTRTSTKRASARNTAEGDLHHPSSDPRYPGSSSLNLSLSAHLPSWCLQDQFVRRDTVSIVATMTINPTFLAQKTRTSVNWADAKRRVLRSYRHWLRASPEIQTMYSLNMPVSAIRTKIRQEFEQHRYVNQLNVVDVLIQKSNAEFQETLNYWKQLSHVMKYFRPEEDPTARLPPNFISGFLEGRN
;
A
#
# COMPACT_ATOMS: atom_id res chain seq x y z
N MET A 1 -50.49 -25.65 46.30
CA MET A 1 -51.54 -24.64 46.03
C MET A 1 -50.90 -23.54 45.19
N VAL A 2 -51.18 -23.56 43.89
CA VAL A 2 -51.87 -22.49 43.11
C VAL A 2 -51.05 -21.19 43.05
N GLY A 3 -50.65 -20.59 41.92
CA GLY A 3 -50.93 -20.72 40.49
C GLY A 3 -50.09 -19.64 39.75
N GLY A 4 -49.69 -19.83 38.49
CA GLY A 4 -50.29 -19.15 37.32
C GLY A 4 -49.50 -17.88 36.92
N GLU A 5 -48.60 -17.95 35.93
CA GLU A 5 -48.79 -17.59 34.50
C GLU A 5 -48.87 -16.07 34.20
N ALA A 6 -47.91 -15.56 33.40
CA ALA A 6 -48.19 -14.64 32.29
C ALA A 6 -46.96 -14.48 31.38
N THR A 7 -47.12 -15.02 30.17
CA THR A 7 -46.26 -14.93 28.99
C THR A 7 -46.59 -13.66 28.21
N THR A 8 -45.59 -12.94 27.68
CA THR A 8 -45.75 -12.23 26.38
C THR A 8 -44.42 -12.14 25.64
N ARG A 9 -44.25 -13.06 24.68
CA ARG A 9 -43.30 -12.99 23.55
C ARG A 9 -43.89 -12.05 22.49
N THR A 10 -43.17 -11.01 22.11
CA THR A 10 -43.40 -10.31 20.85
C THR A 10 -42.64 -11.01 19.73
N SER A 11 -43.45 -11.64 18.88
CA SER A 11 -43.11 -12.29 17.61
C SER A 11 -43.13 -11.24 16.50
N THR A 12 -42.04 -11.12 15.73
CA THR A 12 -42.13 -10.57 14.36
C THR A 12 -41.51 -11.56 13.38
N LYS A 13 -42.39 -11.96 12.46
CA LYS A 13 -42.28 -13.03 11.45
C LYS A 13 -41.47 -12.58 10.23
N ARG A 14 -40.73 -13.55 9.67
CA ARG A 14 -40.51 -13.85 8.23
C ARG A 14 -40.06 -12.72 7.28
N ALA A 15 -38.96 -12.98 6.58
CA ALA A 15 -39.02 -13.51 5.21
C ALA A 15 -37.68 -14.12 4.78
N SER A 16 -37.74 -15.40 4.41
CA SER A 16 -36.68 -16.19 3.77
C SER A 16 -36.98 -16.19 2.28
N ALA A 17 -36.02 -15.83 1.44
CA ALA A 17 -36.04 -16.13 0.01
C ALA A 17 -34.72 -16.82 -0.35
N ARG A 18 -34.79 -18.16 -0.36
CA ARG A 18 -33.88 -19.03 -1.11
C ARG A 18 -34.34 -18.98 -2.57
N ASN A 19 -33.44 -18.72 -3.50
CA ASN A 19 -33.62 -19.12 -4.89
C ASN A 19 -32.44 -20.00 -5.27
N THR A 20 -32.68 -21.31 -5.14
CA THR A 20 -31.94 -22.39 -5.78
C THR A 20 -32.67 -22.65 -7.09
N ALA A 21 -31.98 -22.55 -8.21
CA ALA A 21 -32.45 -23.08 -9.49
C ALA A 21 -31.25 -23.72 -10.18
N GLU A 22 -31.13 -25.02 -9.96
CA GLU A 22 -30.41 -25.94 -10.84
C GLU A 22 -31.17 -26.05 -12.16
N GLY A 23 -30.42 -26.20 -13.24
CA GLY A 23 -30.93 -26.36 -14.59
C GLY A 23 -29.78 -26.77 -15.51
N ASP A 24 -29.39 -28.04 -15.37
CA ASP A 24 -28.55 -28.74 -16.34
C ASP A 24 -29.23 -28.77 -17.72
N LEU A 25 -28.43 -28.76 -18.80
CA LEU A 25 -28.39 -29.79 -19.85
C LEU A 25 -27.72 -29.25 -21.14
N HIS A 26 -26.59 -29.86 -21.49
CA HIS A 26 -26.17 -30.35 -22.82
C HIS A 26 -26.16 -29.43 -24.08
N HIS A 27 -24.94 -29.25 -24.63
CA HIS A 27 -24.60 -29.16 -26.07
C HIS A 27 -25.12 -30.40 -26.86
N PRO A 28 -25.17 -30.46 -28.22
CA PRO A 28 -24.36 -29.73 -29.25
C PRO A 28 -25.09 -29.36 -30.58
N SER A 29 -24.48 -28.51 -31.43
CA SER A 29 -24.47 -28.65 -32.93
C SER A 29 -23.83 -27.45 -33.66
N SER A 30 -22.74 -27.72 -34.38
CA SER A 30 -22.38 -27.25 -35.75
C SER A 30 -23.00 -25.97 -36.33
N ASP A 31 -22.19 -24.95 -36.68
CA ASP A 31 -21.69 -24.75 -38.05
C ASP A 31 -20.90 -23.41 -38.26
N PRO A 32 -20.11 -23.29 -39.35
CA PRO A 32 -19.06 -22.30 -39.55
C PRO A 32 -19.47 -21.12 -40.46
N ARG A 33 -18.73 -20.00 -40.39
CA ARG A 33 -18.10 -19.31 -41.55
C ARG A 33 -17.59 -17.90 -41.22
N TYR A 34 -16.30 -17.72 -41.42
CA TYR A 34 -15.67 -16.45 -41.78
C TYR A 34 -16.09 -16.02 -43.20
N PRO A 35 -16.24 -14.72 -43.50
CA PRO A 35 -16.23 -14.24 -44.87
C PRO A 35 -14.80 -13.90 -45.34
N GLY A 36 -14.40 -14.50 -46.47
CA GLY A 36 -13.26 -14.10 -47.31
C GLY A 36 -13.52 -12.75 -48.02
N SER A 37 -12.50 -11.93 -48.27
CA SER A 37 -11.56 -11.93 -49.42
C SER A 37 -12.06 -11.14 -50.63
N SER A 38 -11.29 -10.13 -51.07
CA SER A 38 -11.02 -9.66 -52.45
C SER A 38 -10.57 -8.17 -52.38
N SER A 39 -9.29 -7.79 -52.50
CA SER A 39 -8.35 -7.81 -53.64
C SER A 39 -8.44 -6.56 -54.56
N LEU A 40 -7.25 -6.06 -54.93
CA LEU A 40 -6.90 -5.13 -56.03
C LEU A 40 -7.10 -3.62 -55.73
N ASN A 41 -6.24 -2.66 -56.11
CA ASN A 41 -5.00 -2.66 -56.90
C ASN A 41 -4.21 -1.34 -56.73
N LEU A 42 -2.89 -1.46 -56.97
CA LEU A 42 -1.80 -0.54 -57.36
C LEU A 42 -1.97 1.01 -57.49
N SER A 43 -0.82 1.65 -57.17
CA SER A 43 -0.12 2.75 -57.89
C SER A 43 -0.32 4.20 -57.42
N LEU A 44 0.75 4.83 -56.88
CA LEU A 44 1.55 5.84 -57.62
C LEU A 44 2.82 6.31 -56.85
N SER A 45 3.90 6.50 -57.61
CA SER A 45 5.24 7.01 -57.24
C SER A 45 5.31 8.51 -56.89
N ALA A 46 6.28 8.89 -56.04
CA ALA A 46 7.11 10.12 -56.09
C ALA A 46 8.20 10.05 -55.00
N HIS A 47 9.46 9.67 -55.28
CA HIS A 47 10.63 10.51 -55.64
C HIS A 47 10.86 11.80 -54.79
N LEU A 48 11.79 11.68 -53.81
CA LEU A 48 12.95 12.52 -53.41
C LEU A 48 12.84 14.08 -53.34
N PRO A 49 13.53 14.82 -52.42
CA PRO A 49 15.00 14.75 -52.31
C PRO A 49 15.69 15.02 -50.95
N SER A 50 16.97 14.68 -50.99
CA SER A 50 18.12 15.01 -50.15
C SER A 50 18.38 16.53 -49.96
N TRP A 51 19.14 16.84 -48.91
CA TRP A 51 19.86 18.09 -48.56
C TRP A 51 19.10 19.17 -47.75
N CYS A 52 19.48 19.33 -46.48
CA CYS A 52 20.04 20.60 -46.01
C CYS A 52 20.88 20.39 -44.74
N LEU A 53 22.16 20.72 -44.87
CA LEU A 53 23.09 21.00 -43.78
C LEU A 53 22.63 22.26 -43.01
N GLN A 54 23.24 22.46 -41.84
CA GLN A 54 23.24 23.69 -41.04
C GLN A 54 22.02 23.89 -40.10
N ASP A 55 22.22 23.57 -38.82
CA ASP A 55 22.58 24.70 -37.95
C ASP A 55 23.49 24.26 -36.80
N GLN A 56 24.60 24.98 -36.69
CA GLN A 56 25.55 24.91 -35.59
C GLN A 56 24.96 25.72 -34.44
N PHE A 57 24.52 25.06 -33.37
CA PHE A 57 24.48 25.73 -32.07
C PHE A 57 25.53 25.13 -31.14
N VAL A 58 26.66 25.82 -31.15
CA VAL A 58 27.68 25.85 -30.12
C VAL A 58 27.01 25.91 -28.74
N ARG A 59 27.13 24.83 -27.97
CA ARG A 59 27.56 24.95 -26.57
C ARG A 59 28.66 23.94 -26.31
N ARG A 60 29.88 24.46 -26.51
CA ARG A 60 31.03 24.06 -25.70
C ARG A 60 30.68 24.34 -24.24
N ASP A 61 29.99 23.41 -23.60
CA ASP A 61 30.12 23.29 -22.16
C ASP A 61 31.38 22.44 -21.97
N THR A 62 32.53 23.11 -21.94
CA THR A 62 33.67 22.65 -21.14
C THR A 62 33.16 22.51 -19.71
N VAL A 63 32.49 21.38 -19.42
CA VAL A 63 32.24 20.94 -18.06
C VAL A 63 33.61 20.57 -17.52
N SER A 64 34.14 21.52 -16.79
CA SER A 64 35.29 21.40 -15.89
C SER A 64 35.47 19.96 -15.43
N ILE A 65 36.63 19.37 -15.78
CA ILE A 65 37.15 18.11 -15.24
C ILE A 65 37.63 18.39 -13.80
N VAL A 66 36.72 18.88 -12.97
CA VAL A 66 36.76 18.67 -11.53
C VAL A 66 35.60 17.72 -11.28
N ALA A 67 35.90 16.42 -11.32
CA ALA A 67 34.99 15.39 -10.84
C ALA A 67 34.78 15.63 -9.34
N THR A 68 33.92 16.58 -8.99
CA THR A 68 33.34 16.65 -7.66
C THR A 68 32.56 15.35 -7.51
N MET A 69 32.90 14.53 -6.52
CA MET A 69 32.14 13.31 -6.22
C MET A 69 30.73 13.72 -5.76
N THR A 70 29.83 13.88 -6.73
CA THR A 70 28.41 14.11 -6.46
C THR A 70 27.79 12.76 -6.12
N ILE A 71 27.50 12.56 -4.83
CA ILE A 71 26.82 11.36 -4.35
C ILE A 71 25.33 11.52 -4.63
N ASN A 72 24.80 10.74 -5.57
CA ASN A 72 23.38 10.75 -5.91
C ASN A 72 22.55 10.10 -4.79
N PRO A 73 21.35 10.64 -4.48
CA PRO A 73 20.50 10.08 -3.44
C PRO A 73 19.88 8.74 -3.87
N THR A 74 19.55 7.91 -2.88
CA THR A 74 18.90 6.60 -3.09
C THR A 74 17.46 6.74 -3.57
N PHE A 75 16.90 5.65 -4.10
CA PHE A 75 15.49 5.60 -4.47
C PHE A 75 14.60 5.96 -3.25
N LEU A 76 13.59 6.80 -3.49
CA LEU A 76 12.65 7.35 -2.49
C LEU A 76 13.27 8.24 -1.40
N ALA A 77 14.55 8.63 -1.53
CA ALA A 77 15.19 9.56 -0.61
C ALA A 77 14.44 10.88 -0.51
N GLN A 78 14.21 11.33 0.73
CA GLN A 78 13.61 12.62 1.03
C GLN A 78 14.59 13.51 1.77
N LYS A 79 14.73 14.76 1.32
CA LYS A 79 15.53 15.77 2.01
C LYS A 79 14.91 16.10 3.36
N THR A 80 15.69 15.96 4.42
CA THR A 80 15.30 16.35 5.77
C THR A 80 15.01 17.83 5.83
N ARG A 81 13.88 18.19 6.45
CA ARG A 81 13.51 19.58 6.76
C ARG A 81 12.60 19.63 7.98
N THR A 82 12.57 20.79 8.62
CA THR A 82 11.65 21.11 9.73
C THR A 82 10.37 21.75 9.21
N SER A 83 9.29 21.60 9.98
CA SER A 83 8.00 22.21 9.70
C SER A 83 7.95 23.65 10.24
N VAL A 84 7.37 24.55 9.46
CA VAL A 84 7.22 25.97 9.84
C VAL A 84 6.04 26.16 10.78
N ASN A 85 4.98 25.37 10.60
CA ASN A 85 3.76 25.43 11.40
C ASN A 85 3.03 24.08 11.39
N TRP A 86 2.00 23.96 12.22
CA TRP A 86 1.16 22.75 12.34
C TRP A 86 0.44 22.37 11.05
N ALA A 87 0.05 23.34 10.22
CA ALA A 87 -0.60 23.05 8.93
C ALA A 87 0.36 22.37 7.95
N ASP A 88 1.65 22.77 7.93
CA ASP A 88 2.68 22.11 7.15
C ASP A 88 2.98 20.71 7.68
N ALA A 89 3.15 20.56 9.00
CA ALA A 89 3.36 19.26 9.63
C ALA A 89 2.20 18.29 9.31
N LYS A 90 0.94 18.72 9.46
CA LYS A 90 -0.24 17.91 9.13
C LYS A 90 -0.26 17.49 7.66
N ARG A 91 0.07 18.38 6.72
CA ARG A 91 0.18 18.02 5.30
C ARG A 91 1.26 16.96 5.07
N ARG A 92 2.40 17.06 5.74
CA ARG A 92 3.50 16.09 5.64
C ARG A 92 3.13 14.72 6.22
N VAL A 93 2.52 14.69 7.41
CA VAL A 93 2.01 13.45 8.02
C VAL A 93 1.00 12.78 7.08
N LEU A 94 0.01 13.53 6.58
CA LEU A 94 -1.00 12.97 5.68
C LEU A 94 -0.42 12.51 4.33
N ARG A 95 0.65 13.14 3.83
CA ARG A 95 1.38 12.67 2.64
C ARG A 95 2.06 11.34 2.94
N SER A 96 2.82 11.26 4.03
CA SER A 96 3.48 10.03 4.47
C SER A 96 2.49 8.88 4.65
N TYR A 97 1.38 9.12 5.35
CA TYR A 97 0.32 8.13 5.55
C TYR A 97 -0.26 7.60 4.23
N ARG A 98 -0.52 8.49 3.26
CA ARG A 98 -1.01 8.07 1.93
C ARG A 98 0.02 7.25 1.15
N HIS A 99 1.31 7.55 1.27
CA HIS A 99 2.35 6.74 0.64
C HIS A 99 2.35 5.32 1.19
N TRP A 100 2.29 5.16 2.52
CA TRP A 100 2.20 3.86 3.18
C TRP A 100 0.97 3.04 2.73
N LEU A 101 -0.21 3.66 2.65
CA LEU A 101 -1.43 2.96 2.23
C LEU A 101 -1.39 2.48 0.77
N ARG A 102 -0.72 3.23 -0.10
CA ARG A 102 -0.54 2.89 -1.52
C ARG A 102 0.52 1.80 -1.73
N ALA A 103 1.58 1.83 -0.93
CA ALA A 103 2.65 0.86 -0.95
C ALA A 103 2.27 -0.50 -0.32
N SER A 104 1.17 -0.59 0.44
CA SER A 104 0.81 -1.82 1.16
C SER A 104 0.72 -3.10 0.30
N PRO A 105 0.15 -3.08 -0.93
CA PRO A 105 0.16 -4.27 -1.80
C PRO A 105 1.57 -4.67 -2.23
N GLU A 106 2.42 -3.70 -2.54
CA GLU A 106 3.81 -3.93 -2.94
C GLU A 106 4.60 -4.58 -1.79
N ILE A 107 4.42 -4.08 -0.57
CA ILE A 107 5.03 -4.66 0.65
C ILE A 107 4.57 -6.11 0.85
N GLN A 108 3.28 -6.40 0.66
CA GLN A 108 2.76 -7.77 0.78
C GLN A 108 3.48 -8.72 -0.19
N THR A 109 3.60 -8.32 -1.45
CA THR A 109 4.21 -9.15 -2.50
C THR A 109 5.72 -9.29 -2.31
N MET A 110 6.44 -8.20 -2.03
CA MET A 110 7.91 -8.24 -1.88
C MET A 110 8.35 -9.12 -0.71
N TYR A 111 7.63 -9.07 0.41
CA TYR A 111 7.94 -9.85 1.61
C TYR A 111 7.17 -11.17 1.71
N SER A 112 6.35 -11.51 0.71
CA SER A 112 5.50 -12.72 0.69
C SER A 112 4.71 -12.91 1.99
N LEU A 113 4.07 -11.84 2.48
CA LEU A 113 3.33 -11.86 3.74
C LEU A 113 2.08 -12.75 3.64
N ASN A 114 1.89 -13.63 4.61
CA ASN A 114 0.76 -14.57 4.71
C ASN A 114 -0.55 -13.92 5.19
N MET A 115 -0.69 -12.60 5.06
CA MET A 115 -1.85 -11.83 5.53
C MET A 115 -2.38 -10.88 4.46
N PRO A 116 -3.68 -10.51 4.54
CA PRO A 116 -4.28 -9.64 3.53
C PRO A 116 -3.76 -8.20 3.63
N VAL A 117 -3.78 -7.46 2.52
CA VAL A 117 -3.41 -6.04 2.45
C VAL A 117 -4.19 -5.18 3.45
N SER A 118 -5.44 -5.56 3.78
CA SER A 118 -6.26 -4.88 4.79
C SER A 118 -5.63 -4.91 6.19
N ALA A 119 -5.01 -6.03 6.58
CA ALA A 119 -4.31 -6.16 7.86
C ALA A 119 -3.10 -5.22 7.91
N ILE A 120 -2.30 -5.20 6.84
CA ILE A 120 -1.15 -4.28 6.71
C ILE A 120 -1.58 -2.82 6.83
N ARG A 121 -2.65 -2.41 6.13
CA ARG A 121 -3.20 -1.05 6.22
C ARG A 121 -3.71 -0.72 7.62
N THR A 122 -4.29 -1.71 8.30
CA THR A 122 -4.76 -1.55 9.68
C THR A 122 -3.59 -1.34 10.64
N LYS A 123 -2.48 -2.08 10.46
CA LYS A 123 -1.24 -1.83 11.22
C LYS A 123 -0.64 -0.46 10.95
N ILE A 124 -0.55 -0.05 9.69
CA ILE A 124 -0.10 1.31 9.34
C ILE A 124 -0.95 2.35 10.08
N ARG A 125 -2.28 2.16 10.14
CA ARG A 125 -3.14 3.06 10.91
C ARG A 125 -2.82 3.03 12.41
N GLN A 126 -2.63 1.86 13.01
CA GLN A 126 -2.29 1.73 14.43
C GLN A 126 -1.00 2.50 14.77
N GLU A 127 0.06 2.35 13.98
CA GLU A 127 1.34 3.04 14.17
C GLU A 127 1.20 4.58 14.06
N PHE A 128 0.42 5.07 13.09
CA PHE A 128 0.15 6.51 12.97
C PHE A 128 -0.71 7.05 14.12
N GLU A 129 -1.67 6.26 14.62
CA GLU A 129 -2.53 6.64 15.74
C GLU A 129 -1.80 6.57 17.09
N GLN A 130 -0.78 5.71 17.23
CA GLN A 130 0.06 5.64 18.44
C GLN A 130 0.68 7.01 18.78
N HIS A 131 0.99 7.82 17.77
CA HIS A 131 1.58 9.15 17.93
C HIS A 131 0.58 10.30 17.71
N ARG A 132 -0.72 10.04 17.81
CA ARG A 132 -1.78 11.04 17.58
C ARG A 132 -1.72 12.25 18.51
N TYR A 133 -1.34 12.05 19.76
CA TYR A 133 -1.40 13.06 20.83
C TYR A 133 -0.07 13.78 21.09
N VAL A 134 0.85 13.76 20.11
CA VAL A 134 2.13 14.47 20.21
C VAL A 134 1.90 15.97 20.01
N ASN A 135 2.12 16.74 21.07
CA ASN A 135 1.87 18.19 21.09
C ASN A 135 3.09 19.05 20.72
N GLN A 136 4.26 18.45 20.50
CA GLN A 136 5.49 19.17 20.18
C GLN A 136 5.83 19.05 18.70
N LEU A 137 5.92 20.19 18.00
CA LEU A 137 6.15 20.24 16.55
C LEU A 137 7.48 19.57 16.14
N ASN A 138 8.54 19.82 16.90
CA ASN A 138 9.87 19.25 16.65
C ASN A 138 9.85 17.71 16.72
N VAL A 139 9.06 17.14 17.64
CA VAL A 139 8.92 15.69 17.78
C VAL A 139 8.19 15.10 16.58
N VAL A 140 7.15 15.78 16.09
CA VAL A 140 6.43 15.36 14.87
C VAL A 140 7.37 15.33 13.66
N ASP A 141 8.27 16.31 13.53
CA ASP A 141 9.27 16.32 12.44
C ASP A 141 10.22 15.11 12.51
N VAL A 142 10.68 14.76 13.72
CA VAL A 142 11.50 13.56 13.92
C VAL A 142 10.71 12.28 13.58
N LEU A 143 9.43 12.20 13.95
CA LEU A 143 8.57 11.05 13.63
C LEU A 143 8.33 10.92 12.12
N ILE A 144 8.12 12.03 11.42
CA ILE A 144 8.02 12.03 9.95
C ILE A 144 9.33 11.54 9.33
N GLN A 145 10.48 11.99 9.85
CA GLN A 145 11.78 11.57 9.33
C GLN A 145 12.02 10.07 9.55
N LYS A 146 11.66 9.54 10.72
CA LYS A 146 11.71 8.10 11.00
C LYS A 146 10.80 7.32 10.06
N SER A 147 9.56 7.76 9.87
CA SER A 147 8.62 7.13 8.93
C SER A 147 9.17 7.12 7.49
N ASN A 148 9.83 8.18 7.05
CA ASN A 148 10.45 8.25 5.73
C ASN A 148 11.66 7.32 5.57
N ALA A 149 12.47 7.16 6.62
CA ALA A 149 13.57 6.20 6.65
C ALA A 149 13.03 4.77 6.61
N GLU A 150 12.07 4.45 7.48
CA GLU A 150 11.40 3.16 7.51
C GLU A 150 10.77 2.80 6.16
N PHE A 151 10.14 3.77 5.48
CA PHE A 151 9.51 3.58 4.18
C PHE A 151 10.54 3.23 3.10
N GLN A 152 11.67 3.94 3.08
CA GLN A 152 12.78 3.65 2.15
C GLN A 152 13.38 2.28 2.43
N GLU A 153 13.66 1.95 3.68
CA GLU A 153 14.22 0.65 4.03
C GLU A 153 13.29 -0.50 3.65
N THR A 154 11.97 -0.30 3.78
CA THR A 154 10.97 -1.31 3.42
C THR A 154 10.87 -1.49 1.91
N LEU A 155 10.73 -0.40 1.14
CA LEU A 155 10.52 -0.48 -0.30
C LEU A 155 11.79 -0.73 -1.11
N ASN A 156 12.95 -0.29 -0.63
CA ASN A 156 14.24 -0.64 -1.23
C ASN A 156 14.70 -2.06 -0.84
N TYR A 157 13.90 -2.78 -0.05
CA TYR A 157 14.21 -4.13 0.43
C TYR A 157 15.53 -4.20 1.20
N TRP A 158 15.80 -3.17 2.02
CA TRP A 158 16.99 -3.13 2.89
C TRP A 158 16.78 -3.88 4.20
N LYS A 159 15.53 -3.99 4.67
CA LYS A 159 15.17 -4.79 5.85
C LYS A 159 14.70 -6.19 5.45
N GLN A 160 14.85 -7.14 6.36
CA GLN A 160 14.39 -8.52 6.19
C GLN A 160 12.96 -8.70 6.69
N LEU A 161 12.32 -9.81 6.28
CA LEU A 161 10.97 -10.19 6.69
C LEU A 161 10.78 -10.16 8.22
N SER A 162 11.76 -10.64 8.99
CA SER A 162 11.73 -10.63 10.46
C SER A 162 11.51 -9.23 11.06
N HIS A 163 12.06 -8.18 10.43
CA HIS A 163 11.89 -6.79 10.86
C HIS A 163 10.49 -6.27 10.55
N VAL A 164 9.90 -6.68 9.42
CA VAL A 164 8.50 -6.35 9.08
C VAL A 164 7.54 -7.07 10.02
N MET A 165 7.78 -8.36 10.30
CA MET A 165 6.95 -9.17 11.20
C MET A 165 6.97 -8.68 12.65
N LYS A 166 7.99 -7.91 13.06
CA LYS A 166 8.04 -7.28 14.38
C LYS A 166 6.80 -6.44 14.70
N TYR A 167 6.23 -5.75 13.71
CA TYR A 167 5.02 -4.93 13.88
C TYR A 167 3.75 -5.77 14.11
N PHE A 168 3.78 -7.05 13.75
CA PHE A 168 2.64 -7.97 13.85
C PHE A 168 2.73 -8.91 15.06
N ARG A 169 3.82 -8.89 15.84
CA ARG A 169 4.03 -9.75 17.02
C ARG A 169 2.83 -9.86 17.97
N PRO A 170 2.11 -8.77 18.34
CA PRO A 170 0.98 -8.89 19.25
C PRO A 170 -0.22 -9.66 18.69
N GLU A 171 -0.30 -9.81 17.35
CA GLU A 171 -1.37 -10.55 16.67
C GLU A 171 -1.01 -12.03 16.47
N GLU A 172 0.27 -12.35 16.33
CA GLU A 172 0.76 -13.74 16.21
C GLU A 172 0.87 -14.42 17.57
N ASP A 173 1.49 -13.73 18.54
CA ASP A 173 1.77 -14.28 19.86
C ASP A 173 0.96 -13.54 20.93
N PRO A 174 -0.08 -14.16 21.51
CA PRO A 174 -0.85 -13.55 22.61
C PRO A 174 0.01 -13.33 23.86
N THR A 175 1.07 -14.13 24.02
CA THR A 175 2.09 -13.95 25.06
C THR A 175 2.99 -12.74 24.81
N ALA A 176 3.06 -12.18 23.60
CA ALA A 176 3.86 -10.97 23.35
C ALA A 176 3.25 -9.72 23.99
N ARG A 177 1.95 -9.75 24.32
CA ARG A 177 1.28 -8.66 25.03
C ARG A 177 1.67 -8.65 26.51
N LEU A 178 1.62 -7.47 27.12
CA LEU A 178 1.75 -7.37 28.58
C LEU A 178 0.62 -8.16 29.24
N PRO A 179 0.91 -8.86 30.35
CA PRO A 179 -0.09 -9.60 31.10
C PRO A 179 -1.23 -8.66 31.52
N PRO A 180 -2.50 -9.09 31.38
CA PRO A 180 -3.64 -8.20 31.60
C PRO A 180 -3.80 -7.81 33.08
N ASN A 181 -3.32 -8.66 33.97
CA ASN A 181 -3.51 -8.55 35.41
C ASN A 181 -2.16 -8.57 36.12
N PHE A 182 -2.08 -7.88 37.25
CA PHE A 182 -0.88 -7.91 38.11
C PHE A 182 -0.50 -9.34 38.53
N ILE A 183 -1.45 -10.18 38.95
CA ILE A 183 -1.16 -11.55 39.40
C ILE A 183 -0.56 -12.41 38.28
N SER A 184 -1.07 -12.31 37.04
CA SER A 184 -0.48 -13.04 35.91
C SER A 184 0.93 -12.54 35.58
N GLY A 185 1.16 -11.21 35.62
CA GLY A 185 2.51 -10.68 35.37
C GLY A 185 3.50 -11.00 36.48
N PHE A 186 3.03 -11.02 37.73
CA PHE A 186 3.82 -11.43 38.88
C PHE A 186 4.25 -12.91 38.79
N LEU A 187 3.32 -13.81 38.44
CA LEU A 187 3.60 -15.25 38.29
C LEU A 187 4.51 -15.56 37.10
N GLU A 188 4.41 -14.77 36.02
CA GLU A 188 5.26 -14.93 34.82
C GLU A 188 6.60 -14.18 34.92
N GLY A 189 6.81 -13.34 35.95
CA GLY A 189 8.00 -12.50 36.08
C GLY A 189 8.09 -11.38 35.04
N ARG A 190 6.95 -10.91 34.52
CA ARG A 190 6.86 -9.91 33.45
C ARG A 190 6.18 -8.65 33.98
N ASN A 191 6.92 -7.54 34.06
CA ASN A 191 6.46 -6.22 34.51
C ASN A 191 6.52 -5.19 33.37
#